data_AF-A0A455VMW0-F1
#
_entry.id   AF-A0A455VMW0-F1
#
_cell.length_a   1.000
_cell.length_b   1.000
_cell.length_c   1.000
_cell.angle_alpha   90.00
_cell.angle_beta   90.00
_cell.angle_gamma   90.00
#
_symmetry.space_group_name_H-M   'P 1'
#
loop_
_entity.id
_entity.type
_entity.pdbx_description
1 polymer ?
#
loop_
_entity_poly.entity_id
_entity_poly.type
_entity_poly.pdbx_seq_one_letter_code
_entity_poly.pdbx_strand_id
1 'polypeptide(L)' 'MSSSTLANALSRPWPKGEWLIAEALGVHPSEIWPSRYFDPYSDRLLDRKARIKS' A
#
# COMPACT_ATOMS: atom_id res chain seq x y z
N MET A 1 -12.35 -16.27 -11.28
CA MET A 1 -11.37 -15.95 -10.22
C MET A 1 -11.86 -14.68 -9.54
N SER A 2 -12.53 -14.83 -8.40
CA SER A 2 -13.67 -13.98 -8.03
C SER A 2 -13.39 -13.20 -6.75
N SER A 3 -13.23 -11.86 -6.87
CA SER A 3 -13.32 -10.78 -5.85
C SER A 3 -12.47 -10.86 -4.56
N SER A 4 -12.16 -12.05 -4.09
CA SER A 4 -11.45 -12.34 -2.85
C SER A 4 -9.96 -12.04 -2.94
N THR A 5 -9.35 -12.04 -4.13
CA THR A 5 -7.93 -11.69 -4.29
C THR A 5 -7.68 -10.20 -4.04
N LEU A 6 -8.57 -9.33 -4.51
CA LEU A 6 -8.48 -7.88 -4.28
C LEU A 6 -8.87 -7.51 -2.83
N ALA A 7 -9.88 -8.16 -2.27
CA ALA A 7 -10.24 -7.98 -0.86
C ALA A 7 -9.13 -8.50 0.09
N ASN A 8 -8.49 -9.62 -0.25
CA ASN A 8 -7.34 -10.13 0.50
C ASN A 8 -6.09 -9.27 0.37
N ALA A 9 -5.91 -8.57 -0.75
CA ALA A 9 -4.86 -7.57 -0.93
C ALA A 9 -5.04 -6.35 -0.03
N LEU A 10 -6.29 -5.99 0.30
CA LEU A 10 -6.60 -4.90 1.22
C LEU A 10 -6.41 -5.32 2.69
N SER A 11 -6.78 -6.56 3.02
CA SER A 11 -6.71 -7.07 4.39
C SER A 11 -5.30 -7.52 4.79
N ARG A 12 -4.53 -8.13 3.87
CA ARG A 12 -3.14 -8.54 4.10
C ARG A 12 -2.17 -7.54 3.47
N PRO A 13 -1.08 -7.13 4.16
CA PRO A 13 -0.11 -6.21 3.57
C PRO A 13 0.50 -6.82 2.31
N TRP A 14 0.11 -6.30 1.14
CA TRP A 14 0.62 -6.69 -0.16
C TRP A 14 1.25 -5.47 -0.85
N PRO A 15 2.50 -5.11 -0.49
CA PRO A 15 3.13 -3.88 -0.94
C PRO A 15 3.12 -3.74 -2.47
N LYS A 16 3.32 -4.84 -3.21
CA LYS A 16 3.30 -4.82 -4.68
C LYS A 16 1.93 -4.50 -5.26
N GLY A 17 0.86 -5.00 -4.63
CA GLY A 17 -0.52 -4.68 -5.03
C GLY A 17 -0.93 -3.27 -4.64
N GLU A 18 -0.53 -2.81 -3.45
CA GLU A 18 -0.75 -1.43 -3.01
C GLU A 18 -0.14 -0.44 -4.00
N TRP A 19 1.11 -0.69 -4.43
CA TRP A 19 1.77 0.12 -5.45
C TRP A 19 1.10 0.04 -6.82
N LEU A 20 0.68 -1.15 -7.28
CA LEU A 20 -0.07 -1.30 -8.54
C LEU A 20 -1.38 -0.51 -8.55
N ILE A 21 -2.12 -0.54 -7.44
CA ILE A 21 -3.37 0.21 -7.31
C ILE A 21 -3.10 1.71 -7.27
N ALA A 22 -2.09 2.13 -6.50
CA ALA A 22 -1.71 3.53 -6.40
C ALA A 22 -1.20 4.09 -7.74
N GLU A 23 -0.39 3.31 -8.47
CA GLU A 23 0.10 3.61 -9.81
C GLU A 23 -1.06 3.70 -10.82
N ALA A 24 -2.02 2.77 -10.77
CA ALA A 24 -3.21 2.84 -11.61
C ALA A 24 -4.08 4.08 -11.34
N LEU A 25 -4.06 4.58 -10.10
CA LEU A 25 -4.76 5.81 -9.69
C LEU A 25 -3.90 7.07 -9.87
N GLY A 26 -2.60 6.94 -10.16
CA GLY A 26 -1.66 8.05 -10.27
C GLY A 26 -1.38 8.78 -8.94
N VAL A 27 -1.64 8.14 -7.81
CA VAL A 27 -1.44 8.71 -6.46
C VAL A 27 -0.38 7.92 -5.69
N HIS A 28 0.13 8.47 -4.59
CA HIS A 28 1.06 7.71 -3.75
C HIS A 28 0.28 6.67 -2.91
N PRO A 29 0.79 5.45 -2.68
CA PRO A 29 0.10 4.44 -1.87
C PRO A 29 -0.15 4.90 -0.42
N SER A 30 0.58 5.91 0.06
CA SER A 30 0.30 6.54 1.35
C SER A 30 -1.01 7.33 1.39
N GLU A 31 -1.51 7.82 0.25
CA GLU A 31 -2.78 8.53 0.18
C GLU A 31 -3.95 7.55 0.36
N ILE A 32 -3.80 6.31 -0.13
CA ILE A 32 -4.81 5.25 -0.02
C ILE A 32 -4.69 4.54 1.34
N TRP A 33 -3.46 4.29 1.81
CA TRP A 33 -3.18 3.63 3.08
C TRP A 33 -2.29 4.47 3.99
N PRO A 34 -2.77 5.62 4.49
CA PRO A 34 -1.99 6.49 5.36
C PRO A 34 -1.55 5.74 6.62
N SER A 35 -2.41 4.91 7.22
CA SER A 35 -2.03 4.11 8.40
C SER A 35 -0.91 3.09 8.15
N ARG A 36 -0.59 2.76 6.89
CA ARG A 36 0.52 1.85 6.54
C ARG A 36 1.79 2.61 6.18
N TYR A 37 1.70 3.81 5.63
CA TYR A 37 2.86 4.57 5.11
C TYR A 37 3.16 5.86 5.88
N PHE A 38 2.26 6.33 6.74
CA PHE A 38 2.51 7.43 7.67
C PHE A 38 2.69 6.89 9.08
N ASP A 39 3.73 7.40 9.75
CA ASP A 39 3.86 7.24 11.19
C ASP A 39 2.93 8.27 11.88
N PRO A 40 1.91 7.85 12.64
CA PRO A 40 0.98 8.76 13.31
C PRO A 40 1.64 9.66 14.36
N TYR A 41 2.86 9.36 14.81
CA TYR A 41 3.60 10.19 15.77
C TYR A 41 4.57 11.16 15.10
N SER A 42 5.14 10.76 13.97
CA SER A 42 6.20 11.54 13.30
C SER A 42 5.70 12.33 12.09
N ASP A 43 4.47 12.07 11.64
CA ASP A 43 3.87 12.56 10.37
C ASP A 43 4.81 12.41 9.16
N ARG A 44 5.71 11.43 9.25
CA ARG A 44 6.72 11.15 8.23
C ARG A 44 6.24 10.01 7.36
N LEU A 45 6.43 10.21 6.06
CA LEU A 45 6.30 9.14 5.06
C LEU A 45 7.37 8.08 5.30
N LEU A 46 6.93 6.91 5.74
CA LEU A 46 7.72 5.69 5.82
C LEU A 46 7.77 5.06 4.43
N ASP A 47 8.96 5.11 3.82
CA ASP A 47 9.20 4.45 2.54
C ASP A 47 9.22 2.91 2.73
N ARG A 48 8.05 2.29 2.57
CA ARG A 48 7.90 0.83 2.62
C ARG A 48 8.20 0.16 1.28
N LYS A 49 8.64 0.90 0.26
CA LYS A 49 9.08 0.33 -1.03
C LYS A 49 10.27 -0.63 -0.82
N ALA A 50 11.08 -0.40 0.21
CA ALA A 50 12.16 -1.30 0.63
C ALA A 50 11.69 -2.71 1.08
N ARG A 51 10.39 -2.88 1.42
CA ARG A 51 9.80 -4.19 1.74
C ARG A 51 9.25 -4.94 0.53
N ILE A 52 9.26 -4.33 -0.66
CA ILE A 52 9.12 -5.04 -1.93
C ILE A 52 10.46 -5.72 -2.20
N LYS A 53 10.79 -6.76 -1.42
CA LYS A 53 11.94 -7.59 -1.76
C LYS A 53 11.61 -8.43 -3.00
N SER A 54 12.62 -8.52 -3.86
CA SER A 54 12.78 -9.38 -5.03
C SER A 54 12.19 -10.76 -4.88
#